data_AF-A0A7S6SAN1-F1
#
_entry.id   AF-A0A7S6SAN1-F1
#
_cell.length_a   1.000
_cell.length_b   1.000
_cell.length_c   1.000
_cell.angle_alpha   90.00
_cell.angle_beta   90.00
_cell.angle_gamma   90.00
#
_symmetry.space_group_name_H-M   'P 1'
#
loop_
_entity.id
_entity.type
_entity.pdbx_description
1 polymer ?
#
loop_
_entity_poly.entity_id
_entity_poly.type
_entity_poly.pdbx_seq_one_letter_code
_entity_poly.pdbx_strand_id
1 'polypeptide(L)'
;MRKYLREQGCEVSLPAFEGDATAVREAHRQLMSNCDAVILFYGSGSEAWKRTIDSELKKMPGYRIGKPLPPCFTYLAEPATVDKEDLIDMEEPYLINGMTGFPEAEMAVFLQTMKPGGAKP
;
A
#
# COMPACT_ATOMS: atom_id res chain seq x y z
N MET A 1 1.22 12.01 -4.64
CA MET A 1 0.44 10.99 -3.91
C MET A 1 -0.25 11.49 -2.64
N ARG A 2 0.45 11.77 -1.52
CA ARG A 2 -0.22 12.09 -0.23
C ARG A 2 -1.20 13.27 -0.29
N LYS A 3 -0.81 14.36 -0.94
CA LYS A 3 -1.66 15.55 -1.15
C LYS A 3 -2.95 15.19 -1.90
N TYR A 4 -2.81 14.48 -3.02
CA TYR A 4 -3.93 13.99 -3.82
C TYR A 4 -4.90 13.14 -2.98
N LEU A 5 -4.41 12.15 -2.21
CA LEU A 5 -5.28 11.33 -1.35
C LEU A 5 -6.08 12.17 -0.35
N ARG A 6 -5.46 13.20 0.25
CA ARG A 6 -6.13 14.13 1.17
C ARG A 6 -7.17 15.00 0.48
N GLU A 7 -6.88 15.47 -0.74
CA GLU A 7 -7.83 16.23 -1.57
C GLU A 7 -9.05 15.38 -1.97
N GLN A 8 -8.89 14.07 -2.05
CA GLN A 8 -9.97 13.10 -2.26
C GLN A 8 -10.70 12.71 -0.96
N GLY A 9 -10.38 13.35 0.17
CA GLY A 9 -11.03 13.13 1.46
C GLY A 9 -10.47 11.96 2.27
N CYS A 10 -9.36 11.35 1.86
CA CYS A 10 -8.76 10.25 2.60
C CYS A 10 -7.90 10.74 3.77
N GLU A 11 -8.02 10.07 4.92
CA GLU A 11 -7.06 10.20 6.01
C GLU A 11 -5.82 9.34 5.70
N VAL A 12 -4.64 9.96 5.73
CA VAL A 12 -3.38 9.28 5.38
C VAL A 12 -2.49 9.19 6.61
N SER A 13 -2.26 7.95 7.06
CA SER A 13 -1.37 7.61 8.17
C SER A 13 -0.09 6.94 7.66
N LEU A 14 1.04 7.24 8.29
CA LEU A 14 2.33 6.62 7.99
C LEU A 14 2.69 5.59 9.07
N PRO A 15 3.43 4.52 8.73
CA PRO A 15 3.97 3.62 9.74
C PRO A 15 4.83 4.39 10.76
N ALA A 16 4.76 3.98 12.02
CA ALA A 16 5.66 4.49 13.05
C ALA A 16 7.04 3.85 12.89
N PHE A 17 8.11 4.66 12.85
CA PHE A 17 9.50 4.22 12.74
C PHE A 17 10.34 4.56 13.96
N GLU A 18 9.80 5.38 14.87
CA GLU A 18 10.48 5.88 16.06
C GLU A 18 9.71 5.47 17.33
N GLY A 19 10.43 5.35 18.45
CA GLY A 19 9.91 4.90 19.73
C GLY A 19 10.50 3.55 20.16
N ASP A 20 10.06 3.04 21.30
CA ASP A 20 10.44 1.70 21.72
C ASP A 20 9.78 0.62 20.85
N ALA A 21 10.37 -0.58 20.83
CA ALA A 21 9.92 -1.67 19.97
C ALA A 21 8.48 -2.13 20.26
N THR A 22 7.98 -1.95 21.48
CA THR A 22 6.61 -2.32 21.86
C THR A 22 5.63 -1.32 21.27
N ALA A 23 5.90 -0.02 21.44
CA ALA A 23 5.09 1.07 20.91
C ALA A 23 5.00 1.01 19.36
N VAL A 24 6.13 0.77 18.68
CA VAL A 24 6.15 0.64 17.21
C VAL A 24 5.29 -0.54 16.74
N ARG A 25 5.37 -1.70 17.41
CA ARG A 25 4.56 -2.88 17.08
C ARG A 25 3.07 -2.64 17.33
N GLU A 26 2.72 -1.97 18.41
CA GLU A 26 1.34 -1.65 18.73
C GLU A 26 0.75 -0.66 17.70
N ALA A 27 1.48 0.41 17.37
CA ALA A 27 1.06 1.35 16.33
C ALA A 27 0.87 0.66 14.97
N HIS A 28 1.79 -0.22 14.59
CA HIS A 28 1.67 -1.02 13.37
C HIS A 28 0.41 -1.89 13.40
N ARG A 29 0.15 -2.60 14.51
CA ARG A 29 -1.06 -3.43 14.68
C ARG A 29 -2.34 -2.59 14.57
N GLN A 30 -2.37 -1.41 15.18
CA GLN A 30 -3.53 -0.51 15.11
C GLN A 30 -3.78 -0.03 13.68
N LEU A 31 -2.74 0.40 12.95
CA LEU A 31 -2.86 0.78 11.55
C LEU A 31 -3.38 -0.39 10.69
N MET A 32 -2.76 -1.56 10.83
CA MET A 32 -3.14 -2.75 10.09
C MET A 32 -4.55 -3.24 10.42
N SER A 33 -5.08 -2.99 11.60
CA SER A 33 -6.45 -3.39 11.98
C SER A 33 -7.54 -2.43 11.50
N ASN A 34 -7.21 -1.15 11.33
CA ASN A 34 -8.20 -0.08 11.17
C ASN A 34 -8.22 0.61 9.80
N CYS A 35 -7.21 0.47 8.95
CA CYS A 35 -7.21 1.14 7.64
C CYS A 35 -8.24 0.56 6.65
N ASP A 36 -8.71 1.37 5.69
CA ASP A 36 -9.59 0.87 4.62
C ASP A 36 -8.82 0.39 3.38
N ALA A 37 -7.54 0.77 3.28
CA ALA A 37 -6.63 0.41 2.20
C ALA A 37 -5.17 0.54 2.62
N VAL A 38 -4.27 -0.08 1.85
CA VAL A 38 -2.82 0.06 2.01
C VAL A 38 -2.19 0.41 0.66
N ILE A 39 -1.26 1.36 0.68
CA ILE A 39 -0.32 1.61 -0.41
C ILE A 39 1.09 1.36 0.12
N LEU A 40 1.78 0.38 -0.45
CA LEU A 40 3.21 0.19 -0.29
C LEU A 40 3.95 1.12 -1.24
N PHE A 41 4.61 2.15 -0.71
CA PHE A 41 5.43 3.06 -1.51
C PHE A 41 6.83 2.46 -1.75
N TYR A 42 7.05 1.93 -2.95
CA TYR A 42 8.31 1.31 -3.37
C TYR A 42 9.22 2.31 -4.10
N GLY A 43 9.93 3.14 -3.31
CA GLY A 43 11.00 4.03 -3.77
C GLY A 43 12.35 3.31 -3.79
N SER A 44 13.37 3.83 -3.12
CA SER A 44 14.74 3.28 -3.14
C SER A 44 14.95 1.97 -2.34
N GLY A 45 13.89 1.22 -2.03
CA GLY A 45 14.02 -0.09 -1.39
C GLY A 45 14.63 -1.13 -2.34
N SER A 46 15.05 -2.27 -1.80
CA SER A 46 15.39 -3.45 -2.60
C SER A 46 14.17 -4.36 -2.80
N GLU A 47 14.25 -5.29 -3.75
CA GLU A 47 13.23 -6.33 -3.92
C GLU A 47 13.07 -7.17 -2.65
N ALA A 48 14.17 -7.49 -1.96
CA ALA A 48 14.16 -8.23 -0.70
C ALA A 48 13.38 -7.47 0.40
N TRP A 49 13.55 -6.15 0.47
CA TRP A 49 12.76 -5.30 1.37
C TRP A 49 11.27 -5.34 1.00
N LYS A 50 10.94 -5.19 -0.29
CA LYS A 50 9.56 -5.28 -0.77
C LYS A 50 8.92 -6.62 -0.39
N ARG A 51 9.62 -7.75 -0.62
CA ARG A 51 9.16 -9.09 -0.24
C ARG A 51 8.95 -9.25 1.27
N THR A 52 9.75 -8.58 2.08
CA THR A 52 9.56 -8.54 3.54
C THR A 52 8.26 -7.82 3.88
N ILE A 53 8.01 -6.64 3.29
CA ILE A 53 6.76 -5.91 3.53
C ILE A 53 5.55 -6.70 3.03
N ASP A 54 5.61 -7.33 1.85
CA ASP A 54 4.54 -8.21 1.37
C ASP A 54 4.22 -9.32 2.37
N SER A 55 5.26 -9.91 2.96
CA SER A 55 5.11 -10.98 3.96
C SER A 55 4.47 -10.46 5.25
N GLU A 56 4.72 -9.21 5.64
CA GLU A 56 4.03 -8.56 6.75
C GLU A 56 2.56 -8.27 6.42
N LEU A 57 2.27 -7.77 5.21
CA LEU A 57 0.90 -7.49 4.76
C LEU A 57 0.05 -8.78 4.70
N LYS A 58 0.65 -9.93 4.40
CA LYS A 58 -0.02 -11.25 4.47
C LYS A 58 -0.48 -11.63 5.88
N LYS A 59 0.05 -11.00 6.94
CA LYS A 59 -0.39 -11.23 8.33
C LYS A 59 -1.61 -10.41 8.73
N MET A 60 -2.03 -9.46 7.89
CA MET A 60 -3.16 -8.57 8.16
C MET A 60 -4.49 -9.25 8.53
N PRO A 61 -4.85 -10.44 7.98
CA PRO A 61 -6.04 -11.17 8.43
C PRO A 61 -6.04 -11.45 9.94
N GLY A 62 -4.86 -11.70 10.53
CA GLY A 62 -4.71 -11.93 11.97
C GLY A 62 -5.02 -10.70 12.83
N TYR A 63 -4.98 -9.50 12.26
CA TYR A 63 -5.32 -8.24 12.94
C TYR A 63 -6.76 -7.80 12.69
N ARG A 64 -7.51 -8.52 11.83
CA ARG A 64 -8.82 -8.11 11.29
C ARG A 64 -9.88 -9.19 11.40
N ILE A 65 -9.91 -9.93 12.51
CA ILE A 65 -10.88 -11.01 12.71
C ILE A 65 -12.31 -10.46 12.53
N GLY A 66 -13.04 -11.01 11.55
CA GLY A 66 -14.42 -10.61 11.25
C GLY A 66 -14.58 -9.34 10.39
N LYS A 67 -13.49 -8.75 9.87
CA LYS A 67 -13.53 -7.60 8.95
C LYS A 67 -13.00 -7.99 7.55
N PRO A 68 -13.51 -7.37 6.46
CA PRO A 68 -12.92 -7.52 5.14
C PRO A 68 -11.45 -7.13 5.10
N LEU A 69 -10.67 -7.79 4.24
CA LEU A 69 -9.30 -7.38 3.97
C LEU A 69 -9.31 -6.13 3.09
N PRO A 70 -8.50 -5.12 3.43
CA PRO A 70 -8.41 -3.92 2.64
C PRO A 70 -7.59 -4.21 1.36
N PRO A 71 -7.89 -3.54 0.23
CA PRO A 71 -7.02 -3.59 -0.94
C PRO A 71 -5.60 -3.12 -0.59
N CYS A 72 -4.61 -3.86 -1.08
CA CYS A 72 -3.19 -3.55 -0.92
C CYS A 72 -2.58 -3.32 -2.30
N PHE A 73 -2.13 -2.09 -2.55
CA PHE A 73 -1.50 -1.69 -3.80
C PHE A 73 -0.02 -1.39 -3.60
N THR A 74 0.80 -1.62 -4.61
CA THR A 74 2.21 -1.21 -4.62
C THR A 74 2.38 -0.02 -5.55
N TYR A 75 2.81 1.12 -4.99
CA TYR A 75 3.18 2.31 -5.75
C TYR A 75 4.66 2.26 -6.10
N LEU A 76 4.96 2.15 -7.39
CA LEU A 76 6.32 2.19 -7.92
C LEU A 76 6.77 3.65 -8.05
N ALA A 77 7.84 4.01 -7.38
CA ALA A 77 8.46 5.32 -7.47
C ALA A 77 9.92 5.19 -7.92
N GLU A 78 10.51 6.29 -8.38
CA GLU A 78 11.93 6.33 -8.69
C GLU A 78 12.81 5.99 -7.46
N PRO A 79 14.04 5.48 -7.68
CA PRO A 79 14.66 5.15 -8.97
C PRO A 79 14.04 3.90 -9.62
N ALA A 80 14.04 3.84 -10.96
CA ALA A 80 13.73 2.63 -11.68
C ALA A 80 14.80 1.56 -11.41
N THR A 81 14.38 0.31 -11.28
CA THR A 81 15.25 -0.85 -11.10
C THR A 81 14.69 -1.98 -11.94
N VAL A 82 15.54 -2.93 -12.34
CA VAL A 82 15.11 -4.12 -13.10
C VAL A 82 13.94 -4.82 -12.41
N ASP A 83 14.01 -4.97 -11.08
CA ASP A 83 12.91 -5.61 -10.31
C ASP A 83 11.57 -4.87 -10.43
N LYS A 84 11.55 -3.54 -10.64
CA LYS A 84 10.32 -2.77 -10.82
C LYS A 84 9.82 -2.83 -12.26
N GLU A 85 10.74 -2.89 -13.21
CA GLU A 85 10.42 -3.10 -14.62
C GLU A 85 9.80 -4.48 -14.81
N ASP A 86 10.36 -5.53 -14.20
CA ASP A 86 9.82 -6.88 -14.21
C ASP A 86 8.38 -6.94 -13.65
N LEU A 87 8.11 -6.24 -12.54
CA LEU A 87 6.75 -6.15 -11.98
C LEU A 87 5.74 -5.56 -12.98
N ILE A 88 6.17 -4.58 -13.77
CA ILE A 88 5.33 -3.93 -14.80
C ILE A 88 5.15 -4.85 -16.00
N ASP A 89 6.24 -5.42 -16.52
CA ASP A 89 6.25 -6.28 -17.70
C ASP A 89 5.43 -7.57 -17.47
N MET A 90 5.37 -8.04 -16.22
CA MET A 90 4.54 -9.16 -15.81
C MET A 90 3.08 -8.79 -15.53
N GLU A 91 2.70 -7.52 -15.69
CA GLU A 91 1.35 -7.00 -15.38
C GLU A 91 0.86 -7.40 -13.97
N GLU A 92 1.76 -7.33 -12.98
CA GLU A 92 1.40 -7.72 -11.61
C GLU A 92 0.18 -6.91 -11.13
N PRO A 93 -0.79 -7.57 -10.47
CA PRO A 93 -2.01 -6.91 -10.06
C PRO A 93 -1.73 -5.87 -8.96
N TYR A 94 -2.60 -4.87 -8.89
CA TYR A 94 -2.57 -3.83 -7.85
C TYR A 94 -1.30 -2.97 -7.86
N LEU A 95 -0.68 -2.78 -9.03
CA LEU A 95 0.40 -1.83 -9.22
C LEU A 95 -0.13 -0.41 -9.52
N ILE A 96 0.63 0.57 -9.03
CA ILE A 96 0.49 1.99 -9.38
C ILE A 96 1.86 2.46 -9.88
N ASN A 97 2.05 2.59 -11.19
CA ASN A 97 3.28 3.00 -11.84
C ASN A 97 3.46 4.53 -11.79
N GLY A 98 4.08 5.01 -10.73
CA GLY A 98 4.44 6.41 -10.56
C GLY A 98 5.86 6.78 -10.95
N MET A 99 6.55 5.95 -11.75
CA MET A 99 7.95 6.20 -12.13
C MET A 99 8.10 7.29 -13.18
N THR A 100 7.10 7.48 -14.05
CA THR A 100 7.12 8.46 -15.15
C THR A 100 6.25 9.70 -14.88
N GLY A 101 5.74 9.85 -13.66
CA GLY A 101 4.85 10.94 -13.27
C GLY A 101 3.82 10.52 -12.23
N PHE A 102 2.81 11.37 -11.99
CA PHE A 102 1.72 11.02 -11.09
C PHE A 102 0.62 10.25 -11.86
N PRO A 103 0.36 8.97 -11.53
CA PRO A 103 -0.54 8.12 -12.32
C PRO A 103 -1.99 8.29 -11.86
N GLU A 104 -2.64 9.36 -12.29
CA GLU A 104 -4.01 9.70 -11.85
C GLU A 104 -5.03 8.59 -12.13
N ALA A 105 -4.91 7.90 -13.27
CA ALA A 105 -5.84 6.83 -13.65
C ALA A 105 -5.79 5.64 -12.69
N GLU A 106 -4.59 5.15 -12.37
CA GLU A 106 -4.39 4.02 -11.45
C GLU A 106 -4.73 4.42 -10.01
N MET A 107 -4.42 5.65 -9.61
CA MET A 107 -4.85 6.20 -8.33
C MET A 107 -6.38 6.28 -8.22
N ALA A 108 -7.08 6.63 -9.31
CA ALA A 108 -8.54 6.63 -9.34
C ALA A 108 -9.13 5.21 -9.22
N VAL A 109 -8.48 4.20 -9.83
CA VAL A 109 -8.86 2.78 -9.64
C VAL A 109 -8.70 2.39 -8.17
N PHE A 110 -7.56 2.71 -7.56
CA PHE A 110 -7.34 2.49 -6.13
C PHE A 110 -8.46 3.10 -5.27
N LEU A 111 -8.81 4.38 -5.49
CA LEU A 111 -9.88 5.05 -4.75
C LEU A 111 -11.25 4.36 -4.91
N GLN A 112 -11.54 3.80 -6.08
CA GLN A 112 -12.77 3.04 -6.31
C GLN A 112 -12.81 1.74 -5.51
N THR A 113 -11.66 1.07 -5.33
CA THR A 113 -11.58 -0.16 -4.51
C THR A 113 -11.82 0.09 -3.02
N MET A 114 -11.58 1.32 -2.53
CA MET A 114 -11.80 1.68 -1.12
C MET A 114 -13.27 1.92 -0.77
N LYS A 115 -14.12 2.25 -1.75
CA LYS A 115 -15.53 2.56 -1.48
C LYS A 115 -16.27 1.25 -1.17
N PRO A 116 -17.05 1.16 -0.07
CA PRO A 116 -17.80 -0.05 0.26
C PRO A 116 -18.79 -0.35 -0.87
N GLY A 117 -18.47 -1.35 -1.69
CA GLY A 117 -19.16 -1.68 -2.95
C GLY A 117 -18.23 -2.06 -4.11
N GLY A 118 -16.91 -1.85 -4.00
CA GLY A 118 -15.94 -2.14 -5.06
C GLY A 118 -15.48 -3.60 -5.19
N ALA A 119 -15.87 -4.50 -4.28
CA ALA A 119 -15.63 -5.93 -4.46
C ALA A 119 -16.58 -6.46 -5.54
N LYS A 120 -16.11 -6.46 -6.80
CA LYS A 120 -16.76 -7.23 -7.87
C LYS A 120 -16.39 -8.72 -7.72
N PRO A 121 -17.31 -9.63 -8.12
CA PRO A 121 -17.35 -11.03 -7.75
C PRO A 121 -16.25 -11.89 -8.40
#